data_AF-A0A6B3I7N7-F1
#
_entry.id   AF-A0A6B3I7N7-F1
#
_cell.length_a   1.000
_cell.length_b   1.000
_cell.length_c   1.000
_cell.angle_alpha   90.00
_cell.angle_beta   90.00
_cell.angle_gamma   90.00
#
_symmetry.space_group_name_H-M   'P 1'
#
loop_
_entity.id
_entity.type
_entity.pdbx_description
1 polymer ?
#
loop_
_entity_poly.entity_id
_entity_poly.type
_entity_poly.pdbx_seq_one_letter_code
_entity_poly.pdbx_strand_id
1 'polypeptide(L)'
;DVSGKGMDAGSRALLLSGAFGGLLGSLPPHGFLAAANGYLLRQDWDEGFATSIHLVLDLESGDYEILSAGHPPALQLHAGSGHWEEKSGEGPLLGVYDGAEFDAVKGSLAPGDVLMLFTDGLVEASDRDIAE
;
A
#
# COMPACT_ATOMS: atom_id res chain seq x y z
N ASP A 1 0.37 2.42 6.09
CA ASP A 1 0.86 3.13 7.29
C ASP A 1 -0.09 4.28 7.62
N VAL A 2 -0.17 4.71 8.88
CA VAL A 2 -1.11 5.75 9.34
C VAL A 2 -0.34 6.96 9.85
N SER A 3 -0.77 8.17 9.49
CA SER A 3 -0.13 9.40 9.94
C SER A 3 -0.17 9.57 11.47
N GLY A 4 0.90 10.15 12.01
CA GLY A 4 1.04 10.48 13.42
C GLY A 4 1.97 9.54 14.19
N LYS A 5 2.11 9.77 15.50
CA LYS A 5 2.95 8.96 16.41
C LYS A 5 2.23 8.75 17.74
N GLY A 6 2.67 7.75 18.51
CA GLY A 6 2.14 7.48 19.86
C GLY A 6 0.80 6.73 19.89
N MET A 7 0.12 6.80 21.03
CA MET A 7 -1.07 5.96 21.30
C MET A 7 -2.26 6.29 20.40
N ASP A 8 -2.42 7.54 19.96
CA ASP A 8 -3.50 7.94 19.07
C ASP A 8 -3.32 7.34 17.67
N ALA A 9 -2.09 7.37 17.13
CA ALA A 9 -1.75 6.71 15.88
C ALA A 9 -1.94 5.18 15.97
N GLY A 10 -1.56 4.57 17.11
CA GLY A 10 -1.80 3.15 17.34
C GLY A 10 -3.29 2.78 17.36
N SER A 11 -4.13 3.61 17.99
CA SER A 11 -5.58 3.40 18.02
C SER A 11 -6.20 3.53 16.63
N ARG A 12 -5.77 4.52 15.85
CA ARG A 12 -6.19 4.71 14.45
C ARG A 12 -5.77 3.56 13.56
N ALA A 13 -4.53 3.07 13.70
CA ALA A 13 -4.03 1.91 12.97
C ALA A 13 -4.86 0.64 13.28
N LEU A 14 -5.24 0.43 14.55
CA LEU A 14 -6.10 -0.68 14.94
C LEU A 14 -7.50 -0.58 14.31
N LEU A 15 -8.12 0.60 14.36
CA LEU A 15 -9.42 0.84 13.72
C LEU A 15 -9.36 0.60 12.21
N LEU A 16 -8.32 1.11 11.55
CA LEU A 16 -8.12 0.93 10.12
C LEU A 16 -7.87 -0.53 9.74
N SER A 17 -7.08 -1.26 10.53
CA SER A 17 -6.86 -2.70 10.30
C SER A 17 -8.16 -3.49 10.31
N GLY A 18 -9.05 -3.20 11.28
CA GLY A 18 -10.38 -3.81 11.32
C GLY A 18 -11.27 -3.44 10.14
N ALA A 19 -11.32 -2.14 9.79
CA ALA A 19 -12.11 -1.67 8.65
C ALA A 19 -11.60 -2.27 7.32
N PHE A 20 -10.29 -2.26 7.10
CA PHE A 20 -9.65 -2.78 5.89
C PHE A 20 -9.87 -4.29 5.75
N GLY A 21 -9.75 -5.05 6.85
CA GLY A 21 -10.08 -6.46 6.84
C GLY A 21 -11.51 -6.75 6.38
N GLY A 22 -12.48 -5.93 6.82
CA GLY A 22 -13.86 -6.02 6.36
C GLY A 22 -14.04 -5.66 4.89
N LEU A 23 -13.37 -4.60 4.42
CA LEU A 23 -13.43 -4.15 3.03
C LEU A 23 -12.81 -5.17 2.06
N LEU A 24 -11.65 -5.73 2.40
CA LEU A 24 -10.95 -6.74 1.60
C LEU A 24 -11.79 -8.00 1.39
N GLY A 25 -12.56 -8.41 2.41
CA GLY A 25 -13.44 -9.58 2.30
C GLY A 25 -14.77 -9.32 1.59
N SER A 26 -15.13 -8.05 1.33
CA SER A 26 -16.47 -7.66 0.88
C SER A 26 -16.51 -7.00 -0.48
N LEU A 27 -15.35 -6.68 -1.07
CA LEU A 27 -15.24 -5.93 -2.32
C LEU A 27 -14.43 -6.70 -3.37
N PRO A 28 -14.68 -6.43 -4.67
CA PRO A 28 -13.71 -6.77 -5.70
C PRO A 28 -12.34 -6.14 -5.35
N PRO A 29 -11.21 -6.82 -5.66
CA PRO A 29 -9.87 -6.35 -5.26
C PRO A 29 -9.58 -4.90 -5.67
N HIS A 30 -9.90 -4.53 -6.92
CA HIS A 30 -9.69 -3.18 -7.45
C HIS A 30 -10.59 -2.10 -6.82
N GLY A 31 -11.64 -2.47 -6.08
CA GLY A 31 -12.51 -1.53 -5.37
C GLY A 31 -11.99 -1.15 -3.98
N PHE A 32 -10.97 -1.83 -3.47
CA PHE A 32 -10.52 -1.70 -2.09
C PHE A 32 -10.02 -0.29 -1.75
N LEU A 33 -9.06 0.25 -2.52
CA LEU A 33 -8.44 1.54 -2.18
C LEU A 33 -9.42 2.71 -2.26
N ALA A 34 -10.32 2.72 -3.26
CA ALA A 34 -11.37 3.71 -3.35
C ALA A 34 -12.33 3.66 -2.14
N ALA A 35 -12.72 2.45 -1.72
CA ALA A 35 -13.57 2.29 -0.54
C ALA A 35 -12.85 2.65 0.77
N ALA A 36 -11.55 2.32 0.88
CA ALA A 36 -10.71 2.70 2.00
C ALA A 36 -10.57 4.23 2.09
N ASN A 37 -10.31 4.92 0.97
CA ASN A 37 -10.27 6.38 0.90
C ASN A 37 -11.58 7.00 1.41
N GLY A 38 -12.73 6.51 0.90
CA GLY A 38 -14.04 6.97 1.37
C GLY A 38 -14.31 6.66 2.84
N TYR A 39 -13.80 5.55 3.37
CA TYR A 39 -13.90 5.24 4.80
C TYR A 39 -13.13 6.26 5.66
N LEU A 40 -11.88 6.58 5.29
CA LEU A 40 -11.07 7.58 6.01
C LEU A 40 -11.71 8.96 5.96
N LEU A 41 -12.18 9.40 4.79
CA LEU A 41 -12.86 10.70 4.64
C LEU A 41 -14.08 10.84 5.56
N ARG A 42 -14.79 9.75 5.85
CA ARG A 42 -15.94 9.74 6.78
C ARG A 42 -15.54 9.75 8.26
N GLN A 43 -14.28 9.45 8.60
CA GLN A 43 -13.83 9.51 9.98
C GLN A 43 -13.56 10.94 10.46
N ASP A 44 -13.46 11.90 9.53
CA ASP A 44 -13.26 13.33 9.80
C ASP A 44 -12.07 13.58 10.76
N TRP A 45 -10.93 12.96 10.44
CA TRP A 45 -9.70 13.12 11.20
C TRP A 45 -8.99 14.40 10.76
N ASP A 46 -8.87 15.39 11.65
CA ASP A 46 -8.26 16.71 11.38
C ASP A 46 -6.93 16.66 10.61
N GLU A 47 -6.08 15.64 10.85
CA GLU A 47 -4.77 15.44 10.19
C GLU A 47 -4.53 13.97 9.80
N GLY A 48 -5.59 13.18 9.68
CA GLY A 48 -5.49 11.73 9.53
C GLY A 48 -5.46 11.28 8.07
N PHE A 49 -4.29 10.88 7.59
CA PHE A 49 -4.13 10.19 6.30
C PHE A 49 -3.47 8.84 6.51
N ALA A 50 -3.52 7.99 5.49
CA ALA A 50 -2.81 6.73 5.49
C ALA A 50 -2.13 6.49 4.15
N THR A 51 -0.94 5.91 4.19
CA THR A 51 -0.34 5.28 3.01
C THR A 51 -0.82 3.83 2.91
N SER A 52 -0.94 3.30 1.70
CA SER A 52 -1.28 1.89 1.51
C SER A 52 -0.71 1.37 0.20
N ILE A 53 -0.30 0.10 0.22
CA ILE A 53 -0.01 -0.67 -0.99
C ILE A 53 -0.92 -1.88 -1.01
N HIS A 54 -1.58 -2.10 -2.16
CA HIS A 54 -2.49 -3.21 -2.37
C HIS A 54 -1.96 -4.11 -3.48
N LEU A 55 -1.60 -5.34 -3.12
CA LEU A 55 -1.17 -6.37 -4.04
C LEU A 55 -2.32 -7.35 -4.30
N VAL A 56 -2.67 -7.51 -5.57
CA VAL A 56 -3.54 -8.58 -6.05
C VAL A 56 -2.65 -9.57 -6.78
N LEU A 57 -2.58 -10.81 -6.29
CA LEU A 57 -1.70 -11.85 -6.84
C LEU A 57 -2.51 -13.09 -7.18
N ASP A 58 -2.40 -13.53 -8.43
CA ASP A 58 -2.85 -14.84 -8.87
C ASP A 58 -1.75 -15.87 -8.56
N LEU A 59 -2.07 -16.82 -7.69
CA LEU A 59 -1.08 -17.81 -7.21
C LEU A 59 -0.84 -18.95 -8.21
N GLU A 60 -1.68 -19.12 -9.23
CA GLU A 60 -1.54 -20.18 -10.23
C GLU A 60 -0.62 -19.73 -11.38
N SER A 61 -0.83 -18.51 -11.88
CA SER A 61 -0.06 -17.90 -12.97
C SER A 61 1.16 -17.12 -12.47
N GLY A 62 1.10 -16.56 -11.26
CA GLY A 62 2.07 -15.60 -10.75
C GLY A 62 1.82 -14.17 -11.21
N ASP A 63 0.77 -13.90 -11.98
CA ASP A 63 0.40 -12.55 -12.42
C ASP A 63 -0.07 -11.71 -11.24
N TYR A 64 0.36 -10.45 -11.22
CA TYR A 64 -0.01 -9.53 -10.16
C TYR A 64 -0.33 -8.13 -10.64
N GLU A 65 -1.09 -7.42 -9.80
CA GLU A 65 -1.37 -5.99 -9.90
C GLU A 65 -1.05 -5.31 -8.57
N ILE A 66 -0.33 -4.19 -8.63
CA ILE A 66 0.01 -3.35 -7.48
C ILE A 66 -0.66 -2.00 -7.64
N LEU A 67 -1.42 -1.60 -6.64
CA LEU A 67 -1.98 -0.26 -6.50
C LEU A 67 -1.35 0.41 -5.29
N SER A 68 -1.01 1.71 -5.41
CA SER A 68 -0.38 2.47 -4.33
C SER A 68 -1.20 3.71 -3.99
N ALA A 69 -1.32 3.98 -2.70
CA ALA A 69 -1.85 5.21 -2.14
C ALA A 69 -0.73 5.90 -1.35
N GLY A 70 0.17 6.60 -2.05
CA GLY A 70 1.34 7.28 -1.48
C GLY A 70 2.31 6.39 -0.71
N HIS A 71 2.35 5.08 -0.99
CA HIS A 71 3.27 4.14 -0.34
C HIS A 71 4.58 3.99 -1.13
N PRO A 72 5.73 3.70 -0.49
CA PRO A 72 6.97 3.42 -1.20
C PRO A 72 6.82 2.33 -2.27
N PRO A 73 7.61 2.39 -3.37
CA PRO A 73 7.60 1.38 -4.41
C PRO A 73 7.86 -0.02 -3.87
N ALA A 74 7.19 -1.03 -4.44
CA ALA A 74 7.58 -2.42 -4.20
C ALA A 74 8.87 -2.73 -4.96
N LEU A 75 9.64 -3.72 -4.49
CA LEU A 75 10.86 -4.17 -5.15
C LEU A 75 10.69 -5.62 -5.63
N GLN A 76 10.94 -5.87 -6.91
CA GLN A 76 10.97 -7.22 -7.47
C GLN A 76 12.42 -7.66 -7.70
N LEU A 77 12.81 -8.79 -7.12
CA LEU A 77 14.03 -9.50 -7.46
C LEU A 77 13.72 -10.58 -8.49
N HIS A 78 14.36 -10.46 -9.65
CA HIS A 78 14.31 -11.46 -10.72
C HIS A 78 15.35 -12.55 -10.45
N ALA A 79 14.93 -13.76 -10.07
CA ALA A 79 15.82 -14.82 -9.62
C ALA A 79 16.84 -15.25 -10.69
N GLY A 80 16.42 -15.22 -11.97
CA GLY A 80 17.28 -15.63 -13.09
C GLY A 80 18.46 -14.69 -13.33
N SER A 81 18.32 -13.39 -13.03
CA SER A 81 19.34 -12.37 -13.28
C SER A 81 19.96 -11.78 -12.01
N GLY A 82 19.29 -11.94 -10.86
CA GLY A 82 19.62 -11.23 -9.62
C GLY A 82 19.31 -9.72 -9.68
N HIS A 83 18.58 -9.27 -10.70
CA HIS A 83 18.26 -7.85 -10.89
C HIS A 83 17.08 -7.43 -10.00
N TRP A 84 17.22 -6.26 -9.37
CA TRP A 84 16.15 -5.59 -8.64
C TRP A 84 15.47 -4.54 -9.51
N GLU A 85 14.15 -4.56 -9.53
CA GLU A 85 13.30 -3.63 -10.27
C GLU A 85 12.28 -2.99 -9.32
N GLU A 86 12.09 -1.67 -9.42
CA GLU A 86 11.03 -0.95 -8.71
C GLU A 86 9.68 -1.10 -9.40
N LYS A 87 8.64 -1.33 -8.61
CA LYS A 87 7.25 -1.41 -9.04
C LYS A 87 6.45 -0.33 -8.31
N SER A 88 6.27 0.80 -8.99
CA SER A 88 5.66 2.00 -8.43
C SER A 88 4.24 2.17 -8.95
N GLY A 89 3.24 1.86 -8.13
CA GLY A 89 1.87 2.30 -8.38
C GLY A 89 1.74 3.81 -8.17
N GLU A 90 0.81 4.45 -8.89
CA GLU A 90 0.52 5.87 -8.74
C GLU A 90 -0.85 6.07 -8.07
N GLY A 91 -0.90 6.98 -7.09
CA GLY A 91 -2.14 7.32 -6.42
C GLY A 91 -1.93 8.21 -5.19
N PRO A 92 -2.93 9.02 -4.83
CA PRO A 92 -2.84 9.92 -3.68
C PRO A 92 -2.84 9.18 -2.35
N LEU A 93 -2.50 9.90 -1.28
CA LEU A 93 -2.70 9.41 0.09
C LEU A 93 -4.19 9.16 0.37
N LEU A 94 -4.50 8.12 1.15
CA LEU A 94 -5.87 7.86 1.59
C LEU A 94 -6.33 8.94 2.57
N GLY A 95 -7.58 9.38 2.43
CA GLY A 95 -8.22 10.34 3.33
C GLY A 95 -7.97 11.81 2.99
N VAL A 96 -7.28 12.11 1.89
CA VAL A 96 -6.93 13.51 1.54
C VAL A 96 -7.97 14.19 0.64
N TYR A 97 -8.45 13.52 -0.40
CA TYR A 97 -9.50 14.09 -1.27
C TYR A 97 -10.45 13.01 -1.80
N ASP A 98 -11.69 13.44 -2.07
CA ASP A 98 -12.73 12.58 -2.61
C ASP A 98 -12.52 12.30 -4.11
N GLY A 99 -12.97 11.15 -4.58
CA GLY A 99 -12.81 10.74 -5.99
C GLY A 99 -11.38 10.39 -6.40
N ALA A 100 -10.51 10.02 -5.44
CA ALA A 100 -9.17 9.52 -5.72
C ALA A 100 -9.18 8.29 -6.64
N GLU A 101 -8.39 8.35 -7.71
CA GLU A 101 -8.12 7.23 -8.61
C GLU A 101 -6.75 6.61 -8.27
N PHE A 102 -6.66 5.28 -8.39
CA PHE A 102 -5.47 4.51 -8.07
C PHE A 102 -5.15 3.60 -9.25
N ASP A 103 -4.02 3.86 -9.91
CA ASP A 103 -3.64 3.12 -11.10
C ASP A 103 -2.81 1.89 -10.74
N ALA A 104 -3.14 0.77 -11.38
CA ALA A 104 -2.48 -0.49 -11.16
C ALA A 104 -1.25 -0.65 -12.05
N VAL A 105 -0.12 -1.03 -11.46
CA VAL A 105 1.04 -1.55 -12.18
C VAL A 105 0.99 -3.06 -12.21
N LYS A 106 1.16 -3.63 -13.40
CA LYS A 106 1.11 -5.08 -13.62
C LYS A 106 2.49 -5.68 -13.68
N GLY A 107 2.59 -6.95 -13.28
CA GLY A 107 3.78 -7.77 -13.47
C GLY A 107 3.46 -9.24 -13.27
N SER A 108 4.52 -10.05 -13.29
CA SER A 108 4.43 -11.49 -13.06
C SER A 108 5.61 -11.96 -12.21
N LEU A 109 5.38 -12.94 -11.35
CA LEU A 109 6.41 -13.61 -10.56
C LEU A 109 6.73 -14.98 -11.16
N ALA A 110 7.98 -15.17 -11.57
CA ALA A 110 8.48 -16.48 -11.92
C ALA A 110 8.86 -17.27 -10.65
N PRO A 111 8.93 -18.62 -10.71
CA PRO A 111 9.41 -19.42 -9.59
C PRO A 111 10.81 -18.96 -9.13
N GLY A 112 10.89 -18.58 -7.85
CA GLY A 112 12.11 -18.08 -7.21
C GLY A 112 12.23 -16.56 -7.17
N ASP A 113 11.41 -15.82 -7.93
CA ASP A 113 11.35 -14.36 -7.82
C ASP A 113 10.84 -13.94 -6.43
N VAL A 114 11.20 -12.72 -6.04
CA VAL A 114 10.73 -12.11 -4.78
C VAL A 114 10.05 -10.80 -5.08
N LEU A 115 8.85 -10.59 -4.53
CA LEU A 115 8.22 -9.29 -4.45
C LEU A 115 8.26 -8.80 -3.00
N MET A 116 8.95 -7.69 -2.77
CA MET A 116 9.16 -7.09 -1.45
C MET A 116 8.29 -5.84 -1.30
N LEU A 117 7.46 -5.86 -0.27
CA LEU A 117 6.63 -4.75 0.20
C LEU A 117 7.16 -4.35 1.57
N PHE A 118 7.35 -3.07 1.81
CA PHE A 118 7.90 -2.57 3.06
C PHE A 118 7.24 -1.26 3.45
N THR A 119 7.06 -1.06 4.74
CA THR A 119 6.62 0.21 5.30
C THR A 119 7.83 1.09 5.55
N ASP A 120 7.69 2.39 5.37
CA ASP A 120 8.66 3.44 5.69
C ASP A 120 9.20 3.38 7.14
N GLY A 121 8.43 2.85 8.09
CA GLY A 121 8.94 2.54 9.44
C GLY A 121 10.10 1.52 9.50
N LEU A 122 10.39 0.80 8.41
CA LEU A 122 11.58 -0.05 8.26
C LEU A 122 12.82 0.74 7.80
N VAL A 123 12.62 1.88 7.14
CA VAL A 123 13.66 2.67 6.48
C VAL A 123 14.16 3.82 7.36
N GLU A 124 13.43 4.20 8.40
CA GLU A 124 13.90 5.10 9.47
C GLU A 124 14.99 4.42 10.35
N ALA A 125 16.16 4.14 9.77
CA ALA A 125 17.40 4.32 10.52
C ALA A 125 17.51 5.82 10.79
N SER A 126 17.86 6.21 12.02
CA SER A 126 17.73 7.56 12.60
C SER A 126 18.35 8.73 11.81
N ASP A 127 19.01 8.49 10.67
CA ASP A 127 19.98 9.41 10.08
C ASP A 127 19.86 9.59 8.55
N ARG A 128 18.98 8.91 7.79
CA ARG A 128 18.85 9.13 6.31
C ARG A 128 17.45 8.91 5.74
N ASP A 129 17.08 9.76 4.80
CA ASP A 129 15.81 9.75 4.08
C ASP A 129 15.93 9.01 2.73
N ILE A 130 14.81 8.51 2.19
CA ILE A 130 14.78 7.61 1.02
C ILE A 130 15.28 8.28 -0.28
N ALA A 131 15.31 9.62 -0.31
CA ALA A 131 15.69 10.42 -1.47
C ALA A 131 17.15 10.92 -1.45
N GLU A 132 17.98 10.54 -0.47
CA GLU A 132 19.40 10.95 -0.36
C GLU A 132 20.42 9.80 -0.40
#